data_AF-A0A4D7D0D6-F1
#
_entry.id   AF-A0A4D7D0D6-F1
#
_cell.length_a   1.000
_cell.length_b   1.000
_cell.length_c   1.000
_cell.angle_alpha   90.00
_cell.angle_beta   90.00
_cell.angle_gamma   90.00
#
_symmetry.space_group_name_H-M   'P 1'
#
loop_
_entity.id
_entity.type
_entity.pdbx_description
1 polymer ?
#
loop_
_entity_poly.entity_id
_entity_poly.type
_entity_poly.pdbx_seq_one_letter_code
_entity_poly.pdbx_strand_id
1 'polypeptide(L)'
;MSERESNEHVKPIAAEMLPNLRLRITFNNGEVRYLSKFSTVELFIQPLAYTWIGNEIEILEDGSIRLNDLHIPYHVIMEQSTSYLAEEKS
;
A
#
# COMPACT_ATOMS: atom_id res chain seq x y z
N MET A 1 -5.03 34.42 -14.62
CA MET A 1 -4.52 33.64 -13.49
C MET A 1 -4.45 32.20 -13.97
N SER A 2 -3.26 31.71 -14.29
CA SER A 2 -3.10 30.36 -14.83
C SER A 2 -2.92 29.40 -13.67
N GLU A 3 -3.99 28.66 -13.36
CA GLU A 3 -3.96 27.47 -12.52
C GLU A 3 -3.05 26.44 -13.19
N ARG A 4 -1.75 26.54 -12.88
CA ARG A 4 -0.84 25.40 -13.03
C ARG A 4 -1.14 24.50 -11.84
N GLU A 5 -2.22 23.72 -11.94
CA GLU A 5 -2.37 22.54 -11.09
C GLU A 5 -1.13 21.70 -11.32
N SER A 6 -0.24 21.73 -10.32
CA SER A 6 0.86 20.80 -10.19
C SER A 6 0.23 19.41 -10.29
N ASN A 7 0.35 18.79 -11.46
CA ASN A 7 0.00 17.39 -11.67
C ASN A 7 1.07 16.56 -10.94
N GLU A 8 1.15 16.72 -9.62
CA GLU A 8 1.99 15.92 -8.75
C GLU A 8 1.46 14.51 -8.87
N HIS A 9 2.24 13.66 -9.53
CA HIS A 9 1.93 12.25 -9.65
C HIS A 9 1.63 11.72 -8.25
N VAL A 10 0.43 11.14 -8.07
CA VAL A 10 -0.05 10.63 -6.79
C VAL A 10 0.87 9.50 -6.39
N LYS A 11 1.74 9.72 -5.42
CA LYS A 11 2.76 8.74 -5.00
C LYS A 11 2.66 8.42 -3.52
N PRO A 12 2.94 7.17 -3.12
CA PRO A 12 3.04 6.84 -1.71
C PRO A 12 4.15 7.65 -1.04
N ILE A 13 3.87 8.13 0.17
CA ILE A 13 4.84 8.83 1.03
C ILE A 13 5.00 8.15 2.39
N ALA A 14 4.04 7.32 2.79
CA ALA A 14 4.13 6.49 3.98
C ALA A 14 3.34 5.20 3.78
N ALA A 15 3.82 4.11 4.39
CA ALA A 15 3.14 2.83 4.39
C ALA A 15 3.31 2.17 5.77
N GLU A 16 2.22 1.60 6.28
CA GLU A 16 2.14 1.04 7.63
C GLU A 16 1.37 -0.28 7.61
N MET A 17 1.88 -1.27 8.33
CA MET A 17 1.20 -2.56 8.47
C MET A 17 0.19 -2.53 9.62
N LEU A 18 -1.09 -2.62 9.29
CA LEU A 18 -2.18 -2.64 10.29
C LEU A 18 -2.44 -4.05 10.83
N PRO A 19 -3.03 -4.15 12.05
CA PRO A 19 -3.62 -5.36 12.59
C PRO A 19 -4.70 -5.91 11.64
N ASN A 20 -4.30 -6.79 10.74
CA ASN A 20 -4.96 -7.90 10.04
C ASN A 20 -4.21 -8.26 8.73
N LEU A 21 -2.92 -7.90 8.65
CA LEU A 21 -2.09 -7.95 7.44
C LEU A 21 -2.65 -7.03 6.34
N ARG A 22 -3.07 -5.81 6.74
CA ARG A 22 -3.57 -4.78 5.81
C ARG A 22 -2.61 -3.61 5.73
N LEU A 23 -2.15 -3.29 4.53
CA LEU A 23 -1.19 -2.22 4.32
C LEU A 23 -1.96 -0.91 4.16
N ARG A 24 -1.74 0.01 5.09
CA ARG A 24 -2.23 1.39 5.00
C ARG A 24 -1.17 2.20 4.24
N ILE A 25 -1.59 2.88 3.19
CA ILE A 25 -0.72 3.65 2.30
C ILE A 25 -1.22 5.08 2.27
N THR A 26 -0.36 6.03 2.64
CA THR A 26 -0.63 7.46 2.60
C THR A 26 0.08 8.06 1.39
N PHE A 27 -0.63 8.85 0.60
CA PHE A 27 -0.14 9.49 -0.62
C PHE A 27 0.18 10.97 -0.38
N ASN A 28 1.01 11.55 -1.26
CA ASN A 28 1.41 12.96 -1.20
C ASN A 28 0.24 13.96 -1.32
N ASN A 29 -0.87 13.56 -1.94
CA ASN A 29 -2.10 14.34 -2.03
C ASN A 29 -2.98 14.26 -0.77
N GLY A 30 -2.53 13.57 0.29
CA GLY A 30 -3.30 13.34 1.52
C GLY A 30 -4.30 12.17 1.45
N GLU A 31 -4.39 11.49 0.31
CA GLU A 31 -5.23 10.30 0.16
C GLU A 31 -4.65 9.14 0.97
N VAL A 32 -5.52 8.35 1.60
CA VAL A 32 -5.15 7.12 2.29
C VAL A 32 -5.87 5.98 1.62
N ARG A 33 -5.12 4.95 1.23
CA ARG A 33 -5.67 3.70 0.69
C ARG A 33 -5.21 2.51 1.50
N TYR A 34 -5.98 1.43 1.41
CA TYR A 34 -5.75 0.19 2.14
C TYR A 34 -5.64 -0.96 1.15
N LEU A 35 -4.54 -1.71 1.23
CA LEU A 35 -4.34 -2.94 0.47
C LEU A 35 -4.55 -4.13 1.42
N SER A 36 -5.52 -4.99 1.11
CA SER A 36 -5.85 -6.16 1.92
C SER A 36 -5.22 -7.42 1.34
N LYS A 37 -4.88 -8.40 2.20
CA LYS A 37 -4.28 -9.69 1.79
C LYS A 37 -5.15 -10.52 0.81
N PHE A 38 -6.44 -10.20 0.66
CA PHE A 38 -7.39 -10.98 -0.13
C PHE A 38 -7.64 -10.46 -1.55
N SER A 39 -7.09 -9.30 -1.90
CA SER A 39 -7.09 -8.88 -3.31
C SER A 39 -5.94 -9.59 -3.99
N THR A 40 -6.18 -10.76 -4.60
CA THR A 40 -5.41 -11.50 -5.66
C THR A 40 -3.86 -11.60 -5.57
N VAL A 41 -3.21 -11.00 -4.57
CA VAL A 41 -1.80 -11.12 -4.15
C VAL A 41 -1.71 -12.26 -3.12
N GLU A 42 -2.58 -13.27 -3.26
CA GLU A 42 -2.65 -14.45 -2.38
C GLU A 42 -1.40 -15.36 -2.47
N LEU A 43 -0.44 -15.04 -3.35
CA LEU A 43 0.69 -15.92 -3.64
C LEU A 43 1.99 -15.64 -2.87
N PHE A 44 2.12 -14.54 -2.12
CA PHE A 44 3.43 -14.18 -1.57
C PHE A 44 3.48 -13.75 -0.08
N ILE A 45 2.34 -13.63 0.61
CA ILE A 45 2.31 -13.15 2.02
C ILE A 45 2.28 -14.29 3.06
N GLN A 46 2.30 -15.56 2.64
CA GLN A 46 2.35 -16.69 3.59
C GLN A 46 3.53 -16.64 4.60
N PRO A 47 4.73 -16.13 4.26
CA PRO A 47 5.81 -15.98 5.26
C PRO A 47 5.60 -14.80 6.22
N LEU A 48 4.90 -13.74 5.79
CA LEU A 48 4.72 -12.49 6.54
C LEU A 48 3.72 -12.60 7.71
N ALA A 49 2.88 -13.64 7.70
CA ALA A 49 1.91 -13.89 8.78
C ALA A 49 2.56 -14.33 10.11
N TYR A 50 3.82 -14.78 10.08
CA TYR A 50 4.48 -15.38 11.24
C TYR A 50 5.26 -14.39 12.11
N THR A 51 5.59 -13.19 11.64
CA THR A 51 6.38 -12.22 12.41
C THR A 51 5.98 -10.78 12.07
N TRP A 52 5.14 -10.19 12.91
CA TRP A 52 4.79 -8.76 12.87
C TRP A 52 5.97 -7.87 13.30
N ILE A 53 6.88 -8.44 14.08
CA ILE A 53 8.09 -7.80 14.58
C ILE A 53 9.18 -8.01 13.54
N GLY A 54 9.54 -6.93 12.82
CA GLY A 54 10.66 -6.94 11.87
C GLY A 54 10.29 -6.77 10.40
N ASN A 55 9.05 -6.43 10.05
CA ASN A 55 8.73 -6.08 8.67
C ASN A 55 9.38 -4.74 8.27
N GLU A 56 10.31 -4.78 7.34
CA GLU A 56 10.89 -3.60 6.68
C GLU A 56 9.94 -3.14 5.57
N ILE A 57 9.47 -1.90 5.67
CA ILE A 57 8.64 -1.25 4.65
C ILE A 57 9.46 -0.15 4.00
N GLU A 58 9.71 -0.27 2.71
CA GLU A 58 10.42 0.71 1.89
C GLU A 58 9.50 1.18 0.76
N ILE A 59 9.44 2.50 0.55
CA ILE A 59 8.76 3.09 -0.61
C ILE A 59 9.84 3.44 -1.62
N LEU A 60 9.75 2.85 -2.81
CA LEU A 60 10.71 3.04 -3.88
C LEU A 60 10.38 4.32 -4.67
N GLU A 61 11.36 4.86 -5.40
CA GLU A 61 11.22 6.11 -6.16
C GLU A 61 10.11 6.05 -7.22
N ASP A 62 9.81 4.84 -7.73
CA ASP A 62 8.74 4.57 -8.70
C ASP A 62 7.34 4.48 -8.07
N GLY A 63 7.23 4.67 -6.75
CA GLY A 63 5.99 4.56 -5.99
C GLY A 63 5.56 3.14 -5.67
N SER A 64 6.38 2.13 -5.98
CA SER A 64 6.16 0.77 -5.49
C SER A 64 6.53 0.65 -4.01
N ILE A 65 5.99 -0.39 -3.35
CA ILE A 65 6.27 -0.67 -1.95
C ILE A 65 7.00 -2.00 -1.85
N ARG A 66 8.14 -2.01 -1.18
CA ARG A 66 8.83 -3.22 -0.77
C ARG A 66 8.48 -3.51 0.69
N LEU A 67 7.99 -4.72 0.95
CA LEU A 67 7.67 -5.25 2.26
C LEU A 67 8.54 -6.50 2.50
N ASN A 68 9.65 -6.36 3.21
CA ASN A 68 10.74 -7.34 3.24
C ASN A 68 11.19 -7.71 1.80
N ASP A 69 11.07 -8.97 1.40
CA ASP A 69 11.40 -9.44 0.05
C ASP A 69 10.24 -9.29 -0.95
N LEU A 70 9.05 -8.88 -0.50
CA LEU A 70 7.88 -8.71 -1.36
C LEU A 70 7.92 -7.34 -2.04
N HIS A 71 7.94 -7.33 -3.37
CA HIS A 71 7.76 -6.13 -4.18
C HIS A 71 6.30 -5.99 -4.61
N ILE A 72 5.66 -4.88 -4.23
CA ILE A 72 4.29 -4.52 -4.58
C ILE A 72 4.36 -3.35 -5.58
N PRO A 73 4.14 -3.59 -6.88
CA PRO A 73 4.20 -2.53 -7.88
C PRO A 73 3.16 -1.42 -7.66
N TYR A 74 3.51 -0.19 -8.04
CA TYR A 74 2.62 0.96 -7.92
C TYR A 74 1.25 0.73 -8.59
N HIS A 75 1.21 0.13 -9.78
CA HIS A 75 -0.05 -0.14 -10.48
C HIS A 75 -0.96 -1.09 -9.68
N VAL A 76 -0.40 -2.11 -9.02
CA VAL A 76 -1.17 -3.03 -8.15
C VAL A 76 -1.75 -2.28 -6.97
N ILE A 77 -0.98 -1.38 -6.36
CA ILE A 77 -1.47 -0.51 -5.28
C ILE A 77 -2.67 0.29 -5.79
N MET A 78 -2.55 0.93 -6.95
CA MET A 78 -3.61 1.79 -7.46
C MET A 78 -4.89 1.04 -7.87
N GLU A 79 -4.76 -0.18 -8.41
CA GLU A 79 -5.87 -1.01 -8.87
C GLU A 79 -6.58 -1.75 -7.74
N GLN A 80 -5.84 -2.20 -6.73
CA GLN A 80 -6.37 -3.13 -5.73
C GLN A 80 -6.56 -2.51 -4.34
N SER A 81 -6.04 -1.31 -4.10
CA SER A 81 -6.27 -0.64 -2.82
C SER A 81 -7.60 0.12 -2.79
N THR A 82 -8.23 0.13 -1.61
CA THR A 82 -9.51 0.81 -1.38
C THR A 82 -9.33 2.04 -0.50
N SER A 83 -10.14 3.09 -0.70
CA SER A 83 -10.09 4.32 0.11
C SER A 83 -10.72 4.16 1.51
N TYR A 84 -11.46 3.08 1.73
CA TYR A 84 -12.03 2.71 3.03
C TYR A 84 -11.42 1.41 3.52
N LEU A 85 -11.33 1.27 4.84
CA LEU A 85 -10.95 0.02 5.48
C LEU A 85 -12.12 -0.95 5.30
N ALA A 86 -12.13 -1.74 4.23
CA ALA A 86 -13.19 -2.71 4.00
C ALA A 86 -13.23 -3.69 5.16
N GLU A 87 -14.30 -3.70 5.97
CA GLU A 87 -14.53 -4.77 6.93
C GLU A 87 -14.60 -6.08 6.13
N GLU A 88 -13.71 -7.01 6.43
CA GLU A 88 -13.86 -8.36 5.89
C GLU A 88 -15.14 -8.91 6.49
N LYS A 89 -16.15 -9.13 5.66
CA LYS A 89 -17.30 -9.93 6.09
C LYS A 89 -16.76 -11.35 6.31
N SER A 90 -16.81 -11.77 7.57
CA SER A 90 -16.49 -13.09 8.10
C SER A 90 -17.11 -14.25 7.34
#